data_AF-A0A2E6NQQ5-F1
#
_entry.id   AF-A0A2E6NQQ5-F1
#
_cell.length_a   1.000
_cell.length_b   1.000
_cell.length_c   1.000
_cell.angle_alpha   90.00
_cell.angle_beta   90.00
_cell.angle_gamma   90.00
#
_symmetry.space_group_name_H-M   'P 1'
#
loop_
_entity.id
_entity.type
_entity.pdbx_description
1 polymer ?
#
loop_
_entity_poly.entity_id
_entity_poly.type
_entity_poly.pdbx_seq_one_letter_code
_entity_poly.pdbx_strand_id
1 'polypeptide(L)' 'MRRAIANTEEAAAAPCYPLIFDPQTSGGLLASVPARKADHCLERLRELGYPCAAVIGEVRERGRVPESVYLEPGD' A
#
# COMPACT_ATOMS: atom_id res chain seq x y z
N MET A 1 6.27 -10.87 8.22
CA MET A 1 5.58 -10.06 7.20
C MET A 1 5.10 -10.89 6.00
N ARG A 2 5.89 -11.80 5.42
CA ARG A 2 5.44 -12.70 4.33
C ARG A 2 4.09 -13.42 4.57
N ARG A 3 3.83 -13.86 5.81
CA ARG A 3 2.59 -14.54 6.22
C ARG A 3 1.32 -13.68 6.16
N ALA A 4 1.41 -12.38 5.86
CA ALA A 4 0.24 -11.51 5.77
C ALA A 4 -0.31 -11.37 4.34
N ILE A 5 0.46 -11.81 3.33
CA ILE A 5 0.15 -11.68 1.91
C ILE A 5 -0.61 -12.92 1.43
N ALA A 6 -1.84 -12.72 0.96
CA ALA A 6 -2.72 -13.81 0.54
C ALA A 6 -2.30 -14.43 -0.81
N ASN A 7 -1.89 -13.62 -1.78
CA ASN A 7 -1.49 -14.05 -3.13
C ASN A 7 0.03 -14.13 -3.31
N THR A 8 0.73 -14.78 -2.36
CA THR A 8 2.21 -14.81 -2.34
C THR A 8 2.82 -15.40 -3.62
N GLU A 9 2.23 -16.45 -4.20
CA GLU A 9 2.78 -17.10 -5.40
C GLU A 9 2.79 -16.15 -6.62
N GLU A 10 1.70 -15.44 -6.83
CA GLU A 10 1.56 -14.44 -7.89
C GLU A 10 2.44 -13.22 -7.62
N ALA A 11 2.38 -12.68 -6.40
CA ALA A 11 3.14 -11.50 -6.02
C ALA A 11 4.66 -11.73 -6.12
N ALA A 12 5.15 -12.92 -5.80
CA ALA A 12 6.57 -13.26 -5.85
C ALA A 12 7.17 -13.25 -7.26
N ALA A 13 6.33 -13.29 -8.31
CA ALA A 13 6.78 -13.18 -9.69
C ALA A 13 7.14 -11.74 -10.09
N ALA A 14 6.64 -10.72 -9.38
CA ALA A 14 6.91 -9.33 -9.68
C ALA A 14 8.36 -8.95 -9.31
N PRO A 15 9.11 -8.27 -10.20
CA PRO A 15 10.48 -7.83 -9.90
C PRO A 15 10.60 -6.95 -8.66
N CYS A 16 9.55 -6.16 -8.37
CA CYS A 16 9.47 -5.26 -7.24
C CYS A 16 9.06 -5.93 -5.92
N TYR A 17 8.69 -7.22 -5.91
CA TYR A 17 8.25 -7.93 -4.72
C TYR A 17 9.19 -7.81 -3.50
N PRO A 18 10.53 -7.86 -3.65
CA PRO A 18 11.44 -7.66 -2.51
C PRO A 18 11.27 -6.30 -1.80
N LEU A 19 10.81 -5.25 -2.50
CA LEU A 19 10.67 -3.90 -1.95
C LEU A 19 9.65 -3.82 -0.82
N ILE A 20 8.62 -4.68 -0.82
CA ILE A 20 7.60 -4.73 0.25
C ILE A 20 8.19 -5.11 1.62
N PHE A 21 9.39 -5.69 1.63
CA PHE A 21 10.10 -6.11 2.84
C PHE A 21 11.31 -5.25 3.15
N ASP A 22 11.56 -4.18 2.37
CA ASP A 22 12.71 -3.32 2.57
C ASP A 22 12.62 -2.57 3.91
N PRO A 23 13.65 -2.65 4.78
CA PRO A 23 13.64 -1.94 6.06
C PRO A 23 13.60 -0.42 5.87
N GLN A 24 12.45 0.19 6.16
CA GLN A 24 12.29 1.64 6.04
C GLN A 24 12.83 2.37 7.28
N THR A 25 14.12 2.74 7.28
CA THR A 25 14.69 3.64 8.31
C THR A 25 14.17 5.06 8.08
N SER A 26 13.49 5.64 9.06
CA SER A 26 12.82 6.95 8.91
C SER A 26 11.86 6.99 7.72
N GLY A 27 11.10 5.90 7.52
CA GLY A 27 10.13 5.78 6.45
C GLY A 27 9.02 6.84 6.47
N GLY A 28 8.23 6.87 5.40
CA GLY A 28 7.09 7.77 5.26
C GLY A 28 5.93 7.45 6.22
N LEU A 29 4.92 8.32 6.19
CA LEU A 29 3.66 8.10 6.90
C LEU A 29 2.69 7.28 6.03
N LEU A 30 2.00 6.31 6.66
CA LEU A 30 0.89 5.58 6.06
C LEU A 30 -0.40 5.92 6.81
N ALA A 31 -1.43 6.33 6.08
CA ALA A 31 -2.73 6.68 6.63
C ALA A 31 -3.86 6.12 5.77
N SER A 32 -4.98 5.80 6.41
CA SER A 32 -6.24 5.54 5.73
C SER A 32 -7.16 6.74 5.84
N VAL A 33 -7.88 7.05 4.78
CA VAL A 33 -8.88 8.12 4.72
C VAL A 33 -10.17 7.57 4.10
N PRO A 34 -11.34 8.17 4.36
CA PRO A 34 -12.55 7.80 3.63
C PRO A 34 -12.33 7.92 2.12
N ALA A 35 -12.72 6.91 1.33
CA ALA A 35 -12.44 6.85 -0.10
C ALA A 35 -12.86 8.13 -0.85
N ARG A 36 -14.03 8.69 -0.53
CA ARG A 36 -14.54 9.95 -1.09
C ARG A 36 -13.67 11.19 -0.83
N LYS A 37 -12.70 11.10 0.08
CA LYS A 37 -11.76 12.18 0.44
C LYS A 37 -10.34 11.92 -0.06
N ALA A 38 -10.06 10.77 -0.70
CA ALA A 38 -8.72 10.37 -1.07
C ALA A 38 -8.06 11.39 -2.01
N ASP A 39 -8.73 11.74 -3.11
CA ASP A 39 -8.18 12.68 -4.11
C ASP A 39 -7.93 14.07 -3.52
N HIS A 40 -8.93 14.64 -2.83
CA HIS A 40 -8.77 15.93 -2.15
C HIS A 40 -7.64 15.91 -1.10
N CYS A 41 -7.51 14.83 -0.33
CA CYS A 41 -6.42 14.70 0.64
C CYS A 41 -5.06 14.66 -0.05
N LEU A 42 -4.97 13.92 -1.16
CA LEU A 42 -3.77 13.77 -1.96
C LEU A 42 -3.31 15.10 -2.58
N GLU A 43 -4.24 15.82 -3.19
CA GLU A 43 -4.02 17.16 -3.74
C GLU A 43 -3.51 18.11 -2.66
N ARG A 44 -4.18 18.13 -1.51
CA ARG A 44 -3.80 19.01 -0.40
C ARG A 44 -2.41 18.68 0.16
N LEU A 45 -2.05 17.41 0.26
CA LEU A 45 -0.70 17.00 0.69
C LEU A 45 0.37 17.47 -0.31
N ARG A 46 0.10 17.34 -1.62
CA ARG A 46 1.01 17.81 -2.66
C ARG A 46 1.21 19.32 -2.60
N GLU A 47 0.13 20.09 -2.42
CA GLU A 47 0.19 21.55 -2.23
C GLU A 47 0.99 21.97 -1.00
N LEU A 48 0.94 21.17 0.08
CA LEU A 48 1.70 21.40 1.32
C LEU A 48 3.17 21.01 1.21
N GLY A 49 3.64 20.57 0.04
CA GLY A 49 5.05 20.24 -0.20
C GLY A 49 5.38 18.74 -0.06
N TYR A 50 4.38 17.86 -0.12
CA TYR A 50 4.57 16.40 -0.16
C TYR A 50 4.30 15.84 -1.57
N PRO A 51 5.18 16.07 -2.55
CA PRO A 51 4.93 15.73 -3.95
C PRO A 51 4.78 14.22 -4.18
N CYS A 52 5.45 13.41 -3.36
CA CYS A 52 5.42 11.94 -3.43
C CYS A 52 4.22 11.33 -2.70
N ALA A 53 3.28 12.12 -2.18
CA ALA A 53 2.04 11.57 -1.64
C ALA A 53 1.33 10.77 -2.76
N ALA A 54 0.90 9.56 -2.41
CA ALA A 54 0.30 8.61 -3.33
C ALA A 54 -0.79 7.77 -2.63
N VAL A 55 -1.82 7.40 -3.39
CA VAL A 55 -2.72 6.30 -3.02
C VAL A 55 -2.03 5.00 -3.41
N ILE A 56 -1.72 4.16 -2.43
CA ILE A 56 -0.99 2.90 -2.63
C ILE A 56 -1.87 1.65 -2.55
N GLY A 57 -3.19 1.84 -2.50
CA GLY A 57 -4.17 0.77 -2.36
C GLY A 57 -5.40 1.24 -1.59
N GLU A 58 -6.17 0.27 -1.12
CA GLU A 58 -7.45 0.51 -0.46
C GLU A 58 -7.72 -0.51 0.65
N VAL A 59 -8.56 -0.12 1.61
CA VAL A 59 -8.98 -1.01 2.68
C VAL A 59 -10.29 -1.67 2.27
N ARG A 60 -10.32 -3.00 2.31
CA ARG A 60 -11.51 -3.81 2.08
C ARG A 60 -12.06 -4.38 3.40
N GLU A 61 -13.28 -4.89 3.36
CA GLU A 61 -13.81 -5.66 4.49
C GLU A 61 -12.89 -6.84 4.81
N ARG A 62 -12.77 -7.15 6.11
CA ARG A 62 -11.93 -8.25 6.57
C ARG A 62 -12.49 -9.58 6.04
N GLY A 63 -11.68 -10.27 5.23
CA GLY A 63 -11.98 -11.62 4.76
C GLY A 63 -11.96 -12.66 5.87
N ARG A 64 -12.33 -13.91 5.54
CA ARG A 64 -12.36 -15.04 6.49
C ARG A 64 -10.98 -15.64 6.78
N VAL A 65 -10.00 -15.33 5.95
CA VAL A 65 -8.63 -15.84 6.09
C VAL A 65 -7.75 -14.86 6.89
N PRO A 66 -6.73 -15.34 7.61
CA PRO A 66 -5.83 -14.48 8.40
C PRO A 66 -5.03 -13.48 7.56
N GLU A 67 -4.65 -13.88 6.35
CA GLU A 67 -3.95 -13.04 5.38
C GLU A 67 -4.86 -11.90 4.94
N SER A 68 -4.37 -10.66 5.06
CA SER A 68 -5.19 -9.45 4.88
C SER A 68 -4.64 -8.48 3.86
N VAL A 69 -3.53 -8.84 3.20
CA VAL A 69 -2.90 -8.02 2.16
C VAL A 69 -2.92 -8.80 0.85
N TYR A 70 -3.43 -8.15 -0.19
CA TYR A 70 -3.31 -8.59 -1.58
C TYR A 70 -2.41 -7.59 -2.30
N LEU A 71 -1.47 -8.11 -3.07
CA LEU A 71 -0.56 -7.28 -3.87
C LEU A 71 -0.94 -7.45 -5.33
N GLU A 72 -1.25 -6.34 -5.99
CA GLU A 72 -1.33 -6.34 -7.44
C GLU A 72 0.11 -6.29 -7.99
N PRO A 73 0.48 -7.14 -8.95
CA PRO A 73 1.78 -7.05 -9.60
C PRO A 73 1.95 -5.66 -10.21
N GLY A 74 2.86 -4.86 -9.66
CA GLY A 74 3.30 -3.63 -10.30
C GLY A 74 4.25 -3.96 -11.44
N ASP A 75 4.22 -3.12 -12.48
CA ASP A 75 5.21 -3.15 -13.57
C ASP A 75 6.66 -3.00 -13.06
#